data_AF-A0A534XFR4-F1
#
_entry.id   AF-A0A534XFR4-F1
#
_cell.length_a   1.000
_cell.length_b   1.000
_cell.length_c   1.000
_cell.angle_alpha   90.00
_cell.angle_beta   90.00
_cell.angle_gamma   90.00
#
_symmetry.space_group_name_H-M   'P 1'
#
loop_
_entity.id
_entity.type
_entity.pdbx_description
1 polymer ?
#
loop_
_entity_poly.entity_id
_entity_poly.type
_entity_poly.pdbx_seq_one_letter_code
_entity_poly.pdbx_strand_id
1 'polypeptide(L)'
;MMYQPGDYVCPADLPRPIVCRVQDVESLSAGQEVSQILKLEPLEGPWPAGTLLIRLDGAVVPVSTRQLWPEHPFFRRLSARLPRSRARITGGRAVA
;
A
#
# COMPACT_ATOMS: atom_id res chain seq x y z
N MET A 1 -2.81 -0.11 -7.68
CA MET A 1 -2.22 1.24 -7.56
C MET A 1 -0.72 1.06 -7.57
N MET A 2 0.04 2.02 -8.09
CA MET A 2 1.50 1.94 -8.01
C MET A 2 1.98 2.69 -6.78
N TYR A 3 2.81 2.04 -5.98
CA TYR A 3 3.45 2.65 -4.82
C TYR A 3 4.75 3.34 -5.23
N GLN A 4 5.11 4.38 -4.50
CA GLN A 4 6.35 5.12 -4.68
C GLN A 4 7.17 5.14 -3.38
N PRO A 5 8.51 5.19 -3.48
CA PRO A 5 9.36 5.49 -2.33
C PRO A 5 8.89 6.78 -1.62
N GLY A 6 8.72 6.70 -0.31
CA GLY A 6 8.18 7.76 0.52
C GLY A 6 6.70 7.60 0.90
N ASP A 7 5.95 6.74 0.22
CA ASP A 7 4.56 6.43 0.58
C ASP A 7 4.49 5.73 1.94
N TYR A 8 3.34 5.89 2.61
CA TYR A 8 3.05 5.16 3.84
C TYR A 8 2.04 4.07 3.56
N VAL A 9 2.31 2.87 4.08
CA VAL A 9 1.48 1.69 3.87
C VAL A 9 1.37 0.88 5.15
N CYS A 10 0.30 0.11 5.28
CA CYS A 10 0.12 -0.86 6.34
C CYS A 10 0.11 -2.27 5.71
N PRO A 11 1.06 -3.16 6.05
CA PRO A 11 0.97 -4.56 5.66
C PRO A 11 -0.29 -5.20 6.25
N ALA A 12 -1.06 -5.89 5.42
CA ALA A 12 -2.30 -6.56 5.83
C ALA A 12 -2.06 -8.00 6.31
N ASP A 13 -0.86 -8.53 6.10
CA ASP A 13 -0.44 -9.89 6.47
C ASP A 13 0.10 -10.00 7.90
N LEU A 14 0.28 -8.86 8.58
CA LEU A 14 0.79 -8.83 9.94
C LEU A 14 -0.34 -8.95 10.98
N PRO A 15 -0.08 -9.63 12.12
CA PRO A 15 -1.08 -9.81 13.18
C PRO A 15 -1.47 -8.49 13.86
N ARG A 16 -0.61 -7.47 13.77
CA ARG A 16 -0.90 -6.11 14.22
C ARG A 16 -0.71 -5.14 13.05
N PRO A 17 -1.65 -4.23 12.81
CA PRO A 17 -1.46 -3.18 11.83
C PRO A 17 -0.35 -2.25 12.32
N ILE A 18 0.66 -2.08 11.49
CA ILE A 18 1.77 -1.16 11.72
C ILE A 18 1.90 -0.26 10.51
N VAL A 19 2.31 0.99 10.73
CA VAL A 19 2.63 1.89 9.63
C VAL A 19 4.08 1.61 9.21
N CYS A 20 4.25 1.35 7.93
CA CYS A 20 5.55 1.27 7.30
C CYS A 20 5.68 2.38 6.25
N ARG A 21 6.89 2.86 6.06
CA ARG A 21 7.26 3.73 4.95
C ARG A 21 7.81 2.89 3.82
N VAL A 22 7.38 3.14 2.59
CA VAL A 22 7.97 2.54 1.39
C VAL A 22 9.34 3.16 1.21
N GLN A 23 10.39 2.36 1.38
CA GLN A 23 11.76 2.79 1.15
C GLN A 23 12.14 2.65 -0.32
N ASP A 24 11.71 1.55 -0.95
CA ASP A 24 12.07 1.22 -2.32
C ASP A 24 10.97 0.37 -2.97
N VAL A 25 10.92 0.40 -4.30
CA VAL A 25 9.90 -0.28 -5.10
C VAL A 25 10.56 -0.94 -6.30
N GLU A 26 10.43 -2.26 -6.38
CA GLU A 26 10.87 -3.05 -7.50
C GLU A 26 9.67 -3.52 -8.32
N SER A 27 9.77 -3.43 -9.64
CA SER A 27 8.72 -3.92 -10.54
C SER A 27 8.96 -5.39 -10.84
N LEU A 28 7.98 -6.23 -10.55
CA LEU A 28 8.01 -7.66 -10.87
C LEU A 28 7.01 -7.92 -12.00
N SER A 29 7.51 -8.38 -13.15
CA SER A 29 6.67 -8.81 -14.27
C SER A 29 6.49 -10.33 -14.23
N ALA A 30 5.28 -10.79 -13.95
CA ALA A 30 4.91 -12.20 -13.95
C ALA A 30 3.98 -12.46 -15.16
N GLY A 31 4.57 -12.74 -16.31
CA GLY A 31 3.82 -12.92 -17.56
C GLY A 31 3.16 -11.62 -18.03
N GLN A 32 1.83 -11.60 -18.10
CA GLN A 32 1.06 -10.40 -18.48
C GLN A 32 0.70 -9.50 -17.29
N GLU A 33 1.00 -9.92 -16.06
CA GLU A 33 0.67 -9.18 -14.85
C GLU A 33 1.91 -8.45 -14.32
N VAL A 34 1.74 -7.18 -13.97
CA VAL A 34 2.78 -6.35 -13.38
C VAL A 34 2.43 -6.14 -11.92
N SER A 35 3.25 -6.71 -11.04
CA SER A 35 3.19 -6.52 -9.59
C SER A 35 4.37 -5.67 -9.13
N GLN A 36 4.31 -5.18 -7.90
CA GLN A 36 5.43 -4.46 -7.30
C GLN A 36 5.86 -5.14 -6.01
N ILE A 37 7.17 -5.31 -5.85
CA ILE A 37 7.78 -5.70 -4.60
C ILE A 37 8.17 -4.41 -3.88
N LEU A 38 7.64 -4.22 -2.69
CA LEU A 38 7.88 -3.06 -1.85
C LEU A 38 8.88 -3.43 -0.75
N LYS A 39 9.90 -2.60 -0.59
CA LYS A 39 10.77 -2.60 0.59
C LYS A 39 10.21 -1.59 1.57
N LEU A 40 9.81 -2.07 2.74
CA LEU A 40 9.10 -1.30 3.72
C LEU A 40 9.94 -1.13 4.98
N GLU A 41 10.12 0.11 5.41
CA GLU A 41 10.71 0.45 6.69
C GLU A 41 9.59 0.55 7.74
N PRO A 42 9.51 -0.37 8.72
CA PRO A 42 8.53 -0.28 9.78
C PRO A 42 8.86 0.91 10.70
N LEU A 43 7.88 1.78 10.93
CA LEU A 43 8.02 2.91 11.87
C LEU A 43 7.72 2.48 13.31
N GLU A 44 7.02 1.36 13.46
CA GLU A 44 6.58 0.79 14.72
C GLU A 44 6.75 -0.73 14.71
N GLY A 45 6.93 -1.32 15.90
CA GLY A 45 6.89 -2.77 16.10
C GLY A 45 8.11 -3.32 16.85
N PRO A 46 8.20 -4.65 16.99
CA PRO A 46 9.26 -5.32 17.75
C PRO A 46 10.58 -5.45 16.97
N TRP A 47 10.65 -4.96 15.73
CA TRP A 47 11.82 -5.15 14.89
C TRP A 47 12.95 -4.19 15.28
N PRO A 48 14.21 -4.66 15.24
CA PRO A 48 15.36 -3.79 15.44
C PRO A 48 15.46 -2.74 14.33
N ALA A 49 16.06 -1.60 14.65
CA ALA A 49 16.30 -0.52 13.71
C ALA A 49 17.06 -1.01 12.46
N GLY A 50 16.64 -0.56 11.29
CA GLY A 50 17.20 -0.99 10.00
C GLY A 50 16.59 -2.27 9.42
N THR A 51 15.58 -2.86 10.07
CA THR A 51 14.83 -3.97 9.47
C THR A 51 14.00 -3.49 8.30
N LEU A 52 14.06 -4.20 7.17
CA LEU A 52 13.20 -3.96 6.01
C LEU A 52 12.25 -5.14 5.81
N LEU A 53 10.96 -4.84 5.72
CA LEU A 53 9.92 -5.81 5.39
C LEU A 53 9.71 -5.82 3.88
N ILE A 54 9.81 -6.98 3.26
CA ILE A 54 9.60 -7.14 1.82
C ILE A 54 8.18 -7.66 1.60
N ARG A 55 7.35 -6.92 0.85
CA ARG A 55 5.96 -7.28 0.59
C ARG A 55 5.54 -6.99 -0.85
N LEU A 56 4.59 -7.76 -1.35
CA LEU A 56 3.94 -7.45 -2.62
C LEU A 56 2.92 -6.32 -2.45
N ASP A 57 2.68 -5.59 -3.52
CA ASP A 57 1.69 -4.52 -3.61
C ASP A 57 0.27 -4.96 -3.20
N GLY A 58 -0.07 -6.22 -3.46
CA GLY A 58 -1.34 -6.82 -3.05
C GLY A 58 -1.47 -7.13 -1.55
N ALA A 59 -0.36 -7.14 -0.80
CA ALA A 59 -0.33 -7.46 0.62
C ALA A 59 -0.29 -6.21 1.52
N VAL A 60 -0.39 -5.01 0.93
CA VAL A 60 -0.32 -3.73 1.64
C VAL A 60 -1.54 -2.87 1.37
N VAL A 61 -1.89 -2.03 2.35
CA VAL A 61 -2.97 -1.05 2.25
C VAL A 61 -2.35 0.35 2.33
N PRO A 62 -2.66 1.27 1.39
CA PRO A 62 -2.12 2.63 1.45
C PRO A 62 -2.65 3.38 2.68
N VAL A 63 -1.77 4.16 3.32
CA VAL A 63 -2.09 5.03 4.46
C VAL A 63 -1.93 6.47 3.98
N SER A 64 -3.03 7.21 3.96
CA SER A 64 -2.98 8.63 3.62
C SER A 64 -2.30 9.41 4.74
N THR A 65 -1.33 10.28 4.42
CA THR A 65 -0.65 11.12 5.43
C THR A 65 -1.58 12.04 6.21
N ARG A 66 -2.72 12.44 5.65
CA ARG A 66 -3.79 13.17 6.37
C ARG A 66 -4.49 12.33 7.46
N GLN A 67 -4.26 11.02 7.52
CA GLN A 67 -4.85 10.09 8.49
C GLN A 67 -3.89 9.68 9.62
N LEU A 68 -2.65 10.19 9.63
CA LEU A 68 -1.60 9.87 10.62
C LEU A 68 -1.78 10.60 11.98
N TRP A 69 -3.02 10.67 12.54
CA TRP A 69 -3.43 11.02 13.95
C TRP A 69 -4.21 12.34 14.20
N PRO A 70 -5.16 12.41 15.18
CA PRO A 70 -5.09 11.85 16.55
C PRO A 70 -6.27 11.04 17.13
N GLU A 71 -7.27 10.61 16.37
CA GLU A 71 -8.36 9.81 16.97
C GLU A 71 -8.19 8.30 16.70
N HIS A 72 -7.62 7.65 17.69
CA HIS A 72 -7.84 6.28 18.12
C HIS A 72 -9.35 5.93 18.19
N PRO A 73 -10.05 5.60 17.09
CA PRO A 73 -10.67 4.28 16.90
C PRO A 73 -10.70 3.92 15.39
N PHE A 74 -9.66 4.27 14.62
CA PHE A 74 -9.78 4.51 13.17
C PHE A 74 -9.33 3.42 12.20
N PHE A 75 -8.53 2.45 12.65
CA PHE A 75 -8.45 1.16 11.95
C PHE A 75 -9.80 0.43 11.94
N ARG A 76 -10.75 0.83 12.78
CA ARG A 76 -12.09 0.23 12.95
C ARG A 76 -13.03 0.39 11.74
N ARG A 77 -12.63 1.09 10.67
CA ARG A 77 -13.44 1.35 9.46
C ARG A 77 -12.75 1.13 8.12
N LEU A 78 -11.44 0.87 8.05
CA LEU A 78 -10.81 0.41 6.80
C LEU A 78 -11.37 -0.97 6.37
N SER A 79 -11.96 -1.67 7.34
CA SER A 79 -12.84 -2.83 7.27
C SER A 79 -14.18 -2.64 6.55
N ALA A 80 -14.53 -1.46 6.02
CA ALA A 80 -15.85 -1.23 5.41
C ALA A 80 -15.87 -1.00 3.89
N ARG A 81 -14.73 -0.83 3.19
CA ARG A 81 -14.76 -0.30 1.79
C ARG A 81 -13.77 -0.87 0.76
N LEU A 82 -13.09 -1.99 1.00
CA LEU A 82 -12.32 -2.67 -0.05
C LEU A 82 -13.08 -3.96 -0.42
N PRO A 83 -13.51 -4.21 -1.69
CA PRO A 83 -12.70 -4.10 -2.93
C PRO A 83 -13.49 -3.48 -4.13
N ARG A 84 -12.95 -3.21 -5.33
CA ARG A 84 -12.36 -4.15 -6.31
C ARG A 84 -11.62 -3.41 -7.42
N SER A 85 -10.50 -4.00 -7.83
CA SER A 85 -9.88 -3.74 -9.12
C SER A 85 -10.89 -3.92 -10.27
N ARG A 86 -11.03 -2.90 -11.14
CA ARG A 86 -11.03 -2.94 -12.62
C ARG A 86 -11.85 -1.78 -13.21
N ALA A 87 -11.22 -0.99 -14.08
CA ALA A 87 -11.59 -0.95 -15.51
C ALA A 87 -10.63 -0.04 -16.30
N ARG A 88 -9.82 -0.67 -17.17
CA ARG A 88 -9.50 -0.13 -18.49
C ARG A 88 -10.82 0.07 -19.24
N ILE A 89 -11.15 1.26 -19.73
CA ILE A 89 -11.87 1.42 -21.01
C ILE A 89 -11.38 2.70 -21.72
N THR A 90 -11.02 2.47 -22.98
CA THR A 90 -10.50 3.34 -24.02
C THR A 90 -11.61 4.18 -24.68
N GLY A 91 -11.25 5.39 -25.16
CA GLY A 91 -11.96 6.12 -26.24
C GLY A 91 -13.19 6.90 -25.79
N GLY A 92 -13.58 8.04 -26.37
CA GLY A 92 -13.13 8.75 -27.55
C GLY A 92 -13.99 10.00 -27.73
N ARG A 93 -13.32 11.07 -28.16
CA ARG A 93 -13.75 12.35 -28.75
C ARG A 93 -15.13 12.42 -29.47
N ALA A 94 -15.84 13.56 -29.27
CA ALA A 94 -16.52 14.44 -30.26
C ALA A 94 -17.47 15.41 -29.49
N VAL A 95 -17.24 16.72 -29.41
CA VAL A 95 -17.64 17.81 -30.36
C VAL A 95 -19.09 17.70 -30.86
N ALA A 96 -19.97 18.58 -30.37
CA ALA A 96 -20.61 19.67 -31.13
C ALA A 96 -21.38 20.58 -30.16
#